data_AF-A0A8T3TGN7-F1
#
_entry.id   AF-A0A8T3TGN7-F1
#
_cell.length_a   1.000
_cell.length_b   1.000
_cell.length_c   1.000
_cell.angle_alpha   90.00
_cell.angle_beta   90.00
_cell.angle_gamma   90.00
#
_symmetry.space_group_name_H-M   'P 1'
#
loop_
_entity.id
_entity.type
_entity.pdbx_description
1 polymer ?
#
loop_
_entity_poly.entity_id
_entity_poly.type
_entity_poly.pdbx_seq_one_letter_code
_entity_poly.pdbx_strand_id
1 'polypeptide(L)' 'MTDHPLTEAEALADRLTASSGVRVGPDDLLESPHIFIASMEGFVDKFQMLRERLGISCIMVGAIDDLAPIVKRLAGS' A
#
# COMPACT_ATOMS: atom_id res chain seq x y z
N MET A 1 -0.01 6.71 -4.85
CA MET A 1 1.20 7.12 -4.09
C MET A 1 0.91 8.47 -3.46
N THR A 2 1.30 8.67 -2.20
CA THR A 2 1.02 9.91 -1.44
C THR A 2 2.11 10.14 -0.39
N ASP A 3 2.40 11.40 -0.07
CA ASP A 3 3.26 11.75 1.07
C ASP A 3 2.46 11.90 2.38
N HIS A 4 1.14 11.70 2.33
CA HIS A 4 0.22 11.77 3.48
C HIS A 4 -0.58 10.47 3.64
N PRO A 5 0.08 9.33 3.91
CA PRO A 5 -0.56 8.03 3.91
C PRO A 5 -1.68 7.89 4.95
N LEU A 6 -1.52 8.48 6.14
CA LEU A 6 -2.55 8.44 7.18
C LEU A 6 -3.83 9.14 6.73
N THR A 7 -3.72 10.35 6.16
CA THR A 7 -4.88 11.11 5.67
C THR A 7 -5.62 10.37 4.55
N GLU A 8 -4.88 9.75 3.61
CA GLU A 8 -5.50 8.93 2.56
C GLU A 8 -6.14 7.65 3.13
N ALA A 9 -5.54 7.05 4.16
CA ALA A 9 -6.10 5.90 4.85
C ALA A 9 -7.39 6.25 5.61
N GLU A 10 -7.44 7.40 6.29
CA GLU A 10 -8.66 7.92 6.95
C GLU A 10 -9.78 8.11 5.92
N ALA A 11 -9.49 8.78 4.80
CA ALA A 11 -10.47 9.00 3.74
C ALA A 11 -10.97 7.68 3.10
N LEU A 12 -10.10 6.66 3.00
CA LEU A 12 -10.52 5.33 2.55
C LEU A 12 -11.33 4.58 3.61
N ALA A 13 -10.92 4.63 4.89
CA ALA A 13 -11.60 4.01 6.01
C ALA A 13 -13.04 4.52 6.15
N ASP A 14 -13.24 5.83 6.03
CA ASP A 14 -14.56 6.46 6.06
C ASP A 14 -15.46 5.96 4.92
N ARG A 15 -14.93 5.89 3.69
CA ARG A 15 -15.67 5.37 2.52
C ARG A 15 -16.04 3.90 2.66
N LEU A 16 -15.10 3.07 3.13
CA LEU A 16 -15.34 1.64 3.35
C LEU A 16 -16.35 1.42 4.47
N THR A 17 -16.26 2.19 5.55
CA THR A 17 -17.22 2.12 6.65
C THR A 17 -18.62 2.53 6.19
N ALA A 18 -18.74 3.62 5.44
CA ALA A 18 -20.02 4.11 4.94
C ALA A 18 -20.68 3.13 3.94
N SER A 19 -19.89 2.46 3.10
CA SER A 19 -20.41 1.56 2.06
C SER A 19 -20.67 0.13 2.53
N SER A 20 -19.90 -0.38 3.49
CA SER A 20 -20.01 -1.75 3.98
C SER A 20 -20.78 -1.88 5.30
N GLY A 21 -20.91 -0.79 6.06
CA GLY A 21 -21.45 -0.81 7.43
C GLY A 21 -20.49 -1.41 8.48
N VAL A 22 -19.31 -1.87 8.07
CA VAL A 22 -18.28 -2.41 8.95
C VAL A 22 -17.30 -1.29 9.32
N ARG A 23 -17.05 -1.09 10.61
CA ARG A 23 -16.03 -0.11 11.05
C ARG A 23 -14.64 -0.58 10.61
N VAL A 24 -13.95 0.26 9.85
CA VAL A 24 -12.57 0.05 9.39
C VAL A 24 -11.68 1.12 10.02
N GLY A 25 -10.56 0.74 10.62
CA GLY A 25 -9.55 1.68 11.11
C GLY A 25 -8.54 2.07 10.02
N PRO A 26 -7.98 3.29 10.05
CA PRO A 26 -6.94 3.69 9.11
C PRO A 26 -5.66 2.85 9.27
N ASP A 27 -5.29 2.48 10.48
CA ASP A 27 -4.12 1.62 10.74
C ASP A 27 -4.30 0.22 10.15
N ASP A 28 -5.51 -0.36 10.25
CA ASP A 28 -5.83 -1.65 9.62
C ASP A 28 -5.59 -1.62 8.10
N LEU A 29 -5.88 -0.47 7.46
CA LEU A 29 -5.64 -0.27 6.04
C LEU A 29 -4.16 -0.13 5.72
N LEU A 30 -3.40 0.61 6.53
CA LEU A 30 -1.96 0.78 6.32
C LEU A 30 -1.21 -0.55 6.50
N GLU A 31 -1.62 -1.36 7.48
CA GLU A 31 -1.06 -2.68 7.76
C GLU A 31 -1.53 -3.76 6.78
N SER A 32 -2.68 -3.57 6.12
CA SER A 32 -3.25 -4.55 5.20
C SER A 32 -2.28 -4.92 4.06
N PRO A 33 -2.09 -6.21 3.75
CA PRO A 33 -1.22 -6.64 2.66
C PRO A 33 -1.77 -6.30 1.27
N HIS A 34 -3.05 -5.91 1.17
CA HIS A 34 -3.74 -5.66 -0.09
C HIS A 34 -4.02 -4.17 -0.36
N ILE A 35 -3.77 -3.30 0.62
CA ILE A 35 -3.99 -1.86 0.49
C ILE A 35 -2.65 -1.15 0.31
N PHE A 36 -2.54 -0.36 -0.76
CA PHE A 36 -1.30 0.26 -1.18
C PHE A 36 -1.40 1.78 -1.06
N ILE A 37 -1.22 2.29 0.17
CA ILE A 37 -1.22 3.72 0.50
C ILE A 37 0.11 4.05 1.19
N ALA A 38 1.04 4.62 0.43
CA ALA A 38 2.36 4.99 0.91
C ALA A 38 3.01 6.01 -0.03
N SER A 39 4.12 6.58 0.44
CA SER A 39 5.10 7.26 -0.41
C SER A 39 5.90 6.23 -1.21
N MET A 40 6.78 6.69 -2.09
CA MET A 40 7.66 5.81 -2.86
C MET A 40 8.53 4.93 -1.96
N GLU A 41 9.16 5.53 -0.93
CA GLU A 41 10.00 4.79 0.03
C GLU A 41 9.17 3.80 0.84
N GLY A 42 7.99 4.23 1.32
CA GLY A 42 7.09 3.33 2.03
C GLY A 42 6.61 2.14 1.19
N PHE A 43 6.51 2.29 -0.14
CA PHE A 43 6.24 1.15 -1.02
C PHE A 43 7.41 0.17 -1.10
N VAL A 44 8.65 0.66 -1.19
CA VAL A 44 9.84 -0.21 -1.15
C VAL A 44 9.83 -1.04 0.13
N ASP A 45 9.65 -0.38 1.29
CA ASP A 45 9.61 -1.04 2.59
C ASP A 45 8.46 -2.05 2.68
N LYS A 46 7.27 -1.66 2.20
CA LYS A 46 6.10 -2.55 2.20
C LYS A 46 6.33 -3.78 1.32
N PHE A 47 6.87 -3.62 0.11
CA PHE A 47 7.12 -4.75 -0.78
C PHE A 47 8.19 -5.71 -0.24
N GLN A 48 9.24 -5.19 0.39
CA GLN A 48 10.24 -6.00 1.10
C GLN A 48 9.58 -6.78 2.25
N MET A 49 8.82 -6.08 3.10
CA MET A 49 8.05 -6.68 4.20
C MET A 49 7.11 -7.79 3.72
N LEU A 50 6.37 -7.57 2.62
CA LEU A 50 5.45 -8.56 2.05
C LEU A 50 6.20 -9.80 1.54
N ARG A 51 7.36 -9.61 0.91
CA ARG A 51 8.23 -10.72 0.48
C ARG A 51 8.75 -11.51 1.66
N GLU A 52 9.29 -10.83 2.67
CA GLU A 52 9.96 -11.45 3.82
C GLU A 52 8.97 -12.15 4.77
N ARG A 53 7.84 -11.52 5.07
CA ARG A 53 6.87 -12.04 6.05
C ARG A 53 5.85 -12.98 5.43
N LEU A 54 5.43 -12.72 4.19
CA LEU A 54 4.30 -13.44 3.57
C LEU A 54 4.70 -14.22 2.31
N GLY A 55 5.96 -14.13 1.85
CA GLY A 55 6.41 -14.79 0.62
C GLY A 55 5.81 -14.21 -0.65
N ILE A 56 5.18 -13.02 -0.59
CA ILE A 56 4.54 -12.38 -1.74
C ILE A 56 5.62 -11.69 -2.58
N SER A 57 5.85 -12.20 -3.79
CA SER A 57 6.85 -11.65 -4.74
C SER A 57 6.25 -11.16 -6.05
N CYS A 58 4.95 -11.35 -6.26
CA CYS A 58 4.23 -10.92 -7.45
C CYS A 58 2.99 -10.14 -7.04
N ILE A 59 2.88 -8.91 -7.53
CA ILE A 59 1.79 -7.99 -7.21
C ILE A 59 1.31 -7.39 -8.53
N MET A 60 0.01 -7.51 -8.80
CA MET A 60 -0.62 -6.90 -9.96
C MET A 60 -0.98 -5.46 -9.63
N VAL A 61 -0.62 -4.55 -10.53
CA VAL A 61 -0.77 -3.11 -10.33
C VAL A 61 -1.43 -2.49 -11.56
N GLY A 62 -2.43 -1.64 -11.34
CA GLY A 62 -3.22 -1.05 -12.42
C GLY A 62 -2.52 0.09 -13.18
N ALA A 63 -1.57 0.77 -12.53
CA ALA A 63 -0.78 1.86 -13.09
C ALA A 63 0.71 1.49 -13.02
N ILE A 64 1.20 0.77 -14.04
CA ILE A 64 2.58 0.26 -14.09
C ILE A 64 3.60 1.41 -14.13
N ASP A 65 3.30 2.50 -14.86
CA ASP A 65 4.23 3.61 -15.05
C ASP A 65 4.57 4.33 -13.73
N ASP A 66 3.58 4.50 -12.85
CA ASP A 66 3.77 5.12 -11.53
C ASP A 66 4.70 4.30 -10.61
N LEU A 67 4.85 3.00 -10.88
CA LEU A 67 5.63 2.08 -10.06
C LEU A 67 6.99 1.73 -10.69
N ALA A 68 7.27 2.16 -11.91
CA ALA A 68 8.56 1.94 -12.57
C ALA A 68 9.77 2.43 -11.72
N PRO A 69 9.72 3.58 -11.03
CA PRO A 69 10.81 4.01 -10.14
C PRO A 69 11.04 3.04 -8.97
N ILE A 70 9.97 2.47 -8.42
CA ILE A 70 10.03 1.53 -7.29
C ILE A 70 10.64 0.20 -7.74
N VAL A 71 10.23 -0.31 -8.90
CA VAL A 71 10.82 -1.53 -9.50
C VAL A 71 12.31 -1.35 -9.73
N LYS A 72 12.73 -0.19 -10.28
CA LYS A 72 14.16 0.12 -10.48
C LYS A 72 14.93 0.11 -9.16
N ARG A 73 14.33 0.60 -8.07
CA ARG A 73 14.95 0.62 -6.74
C ARG A 73 15.11 -0.79 -6.17
N LEU A 74 14.07 -1.63 -6.29
CA LEU A 74 14.07 -3.02 -5.81
C LEU A 74 14.97 -3.93 -6.64
N ALA A 75 15.12 -3.69 -7.95
CA ALA A 75 16.01 -4.48 -8.81
C ALA A 75 17.51 -4.21 -8.55
N GLY A 76 17.83 -3.11 -7.86
CA GLY A 76 19.19 -2.72 -7.49
C GLY A 76 19.62 -3.13 -6.07
N SER A 77 18.77 -3.88 -5.34
CA SER A 77 19.06 -4.40 -3.99
C SER A 77 19.34 -5.89 -3.98
#